data_AF-W1XV36-F1
#
_entry.id   AF-W1XV36-F1
#
_cell.length_a   1.000
_cell.length_b   1.000
_cell.length_c   1.000
_cell.angle_alpha   90.00
_cell.angle_beta   90.00
_cell.angle_gamma   90.00
#
_symmetry.space_group_name_H-M   'P 1'
#
loop_
_entity.id
_entity.type
_entity.pdbx_description
1 polymer ?
#
loop_
_entity_poly.entity_id
_entity_poly.type
_entity_poly.pdbx_seq_one_letter_code
_entity_poly.pdbx_strand_id
1 'polypeptide(L)'
;FLYDRVEVVIATNAFGMGIDKSNVRYVIHYNMPGDLESYYQEAGRAGRDGLKSECILLFSERDKGLHEYFITVSQADDDYKDKMGEKLTKMIQYTKTKKCLEA
;
A
#
# COMPACT_ATOMS: atom_id res chain seq x y z
N PHE A 1 12.13 -15.97 7.20
CA PHE A 1 11.87 -14.53 7.09
C PHE A 1 12.53 -13.76 8.22
N LEU A 2 12.05 -13.81 9.48
CA LEU A 2 12.74 -13.12 10.59
C LEU A 2 14.21 -13.57 10.74
N TYR A 3 14.45 -14.88 10.77
CA TYR A 3 15.77 -15.50 10.84
C TYR A 3 16.43 -15.76 9.48
N ASP A 4 16.04 -15.03 8.42
CA ASP A 4 16.61 -15.13 7.07
C ASP A 4 16.53 -16.51 6.37
N ARG A 5 15.82 -17.49 6.96
CA ARG A 5 15.58 -18.81 6.34
C ARG A 5 14.61 -18.78 5.14
N VAL A 6 13.98 -17.64 4.89
CA VAL A 6 13.03 -17.43 3.79
C VAL A 6 13.29 -16.04 3.25
N GLU A 7 13.53 -15.95 1.95
CA GLU A 7 13.91 -14.71 1.25
C GLU A 7 12.70 -13.86 0.86
N VAL A 8 11.57 -14.49 0.54
CA VAL A 8 10.35 -13.82 0.07
C VAL A 8 9.15 -14.24 0.92
N VAL A 9 8.33 -13.27 1.31
CA VAL A 9 7.05 -13.51 1.96
C VAL A 9 5.95 -12.83 1.17
N ILE A 10 4.86 -13.57 0.91
CA ILE A 10 3.64 -13.05 0.31
C ILE A 10 2.64 -12.86 1.44
N ALA A 11 2.04 -11.68 1.50
CA ALA A 11 1.27 -11.23 2.64
C ALA A 11 0.11 -10.32 2.22
N THR A 12 -0.95 -10.33 3.01
CA THR A 12 -1.99 -9.29 2.99
C THR A 12 -1.69 -8.23 4.04
N ASN A 13 -2.44 -7.12 4.05
CA ASN A 13 -2.27 -6.00 4.98
C ASN A 13 -2.29 -6.46 6.46
N ALA A 14 -3.01 -7.56 6.76
CA ALA A 14 -3.08 -8.16 8.09
C ALA A 14 -1.74 -8.71 8.62
N PHE A 15 -0.82 -9.07 7.74
CA PHE A 15 0.50 -9.59 8.12
C PHE A 15 1.46 -8.48 8.62
N GLY A 16 1.11 -7.22 8.39
CA GLY A 16 1.98 -6.10 8.67
C GLY A 16 2.12 -5.74 10.16
N MET A 17 1.14 -6.02 11.00
CA MET A 17 1.20 -5.61 12.41
C MET A 17 2.11 -6.58 13.19
N GLY A 18 3.38 -6.20 13.41
CA GLY A 18 4.30 -6.94 14.30
C GLY A 18 5.57 -7.50 13.65
N ILE A 19 5.74 -7.34 12.35
CA ILE A 19 7.00 -7.67 11.68
C ILE A 19 7.97 -6.51 11.81
N ASP A 20 9.03 -6.73 12.58
CA ASP A 20 10.17 -5.85 12.69
C ASP A 20 11.42 -6.55 12.14
N LYS A 21 11.62 -6.43 10.83
CA LYS A 21 12.83 -6.89 10.14
C LYS A 21 13.49 -5.67 9.52
N SER A 22 14.68 -5.33 10.01
CA SER A 22 15.36 -4.08 9.62
C SER A 22 15.85 -4.10 8.16
N ASN A 23 16.18 -5.29 7.65
CA ASN A 23 16.88 -5.47 6.38
C ASN A 23 15.99 -5.89 5.19
N VAL A 24 14.75 -5.41 5.14
CA VAL A 24 13.86 -5.65 3.99
C VAL A 24 14.29 -4.77 2.81
N ARG A 25 14.65 -5.38 1.68
CA ARG A 25 15.13 -4.68 0.47
C ARG A 25 14.06 -4.27 -0.51
N TYR A 26 12.99 -5.05 -0.59
CA TYR A 26 11.91 -4.83 -1.53
C TYR A 26 10.57 -4.97 -0.82
N VAL A 27 9.68 -4.00 -1.04
CA VAL A 27 8.26 -4.13 -0.77
C VAL A 27 7.54 -3.99 -2.10
N ILE A 28 6.80 -5.03 -2.50
CA ILE A 28 6.09 -5.07 -3.78
C ILE A 28 4.60 -5.12 -3.48
N HIS A 29 3.89 -4.06 -3.86
CA HIS A 29 2.43 -4.02 -3.83
C HIS A 29 1.93 -4.57 -5.16
N TYR A 30 1.41 -5.80 -5.13
CA TYR A 30 0.82 -6.43 -6.31
C TYR A 30 -0.54 -5.84 -6.67
N ASN A 31 -1.27 -5.35 -5.66
CA ASN A 31 -2.52 -4.60 -5.83
C ASN A 31 -2.34 -3.20 -5.26
N MET A 32 -2.94 -2.21 -5.90
CA MET A 32 -2.99 -0.85 -5.37
C MET A 32 -3.70 -0.81 -4.01
N PRO A 33 -3.09 -0.22 -2.97
CA PRO A 33 -3.78 0.07 -1.71
C PRO A 33 -5.00 0.98 -1.90
N GLY A 34 -5.90 1.00 -0.93
CA GLY A 34 -7.11 1.84 -1.00
C GLY A 34 -6.86 3.32 -0.71
N ASP A 35 -5.74 3.64 -0.06
CA ASP A 35 -5.37 4.97 0.37
C ASP A 35 -3.84 5.11 0.52
N LEU A 36 -3.38 6.35 0.63
CA LEU A 36 -1.95 6.69 0.70
C LEU A 36 -1.34 6.34 2.05
N GLU A 37 -2.11 6.40 3.13
CA GLU A 37 -1.63 6.09 4.47
C GLU A 37 -1.26 4.61 4.60
N SER A 38 -2.10 3.73 4.06
CA SER A 38 -1.85 2.30 3.96
C SER A 38 -0.61 2.01 3.12
N TYR A 39 -0.51 2.61 1.93
CA TYR A 39 0.67 2.49 1.08
C TYR A 39 1.95 2.94 1.79
N TYR A 40 1.92 4.10 2.47
CA TYR A 40 3.06 4.64 3.18
C TYR A 40 3.50 3.74 4.34
N GLN A 41 2.55 3.22 5.12
CA GLN A 41 2.83 2.30 6.23
C GLN A 41 3.45 0.98 5.75
N GLU A 42 2.95 0.44 4.63
CA GLU A 42 3.42 -0.81 4.04
C GLU A 42 4.79 -0.64 3.39
N ALA A 43 4.98 0.42 2.60
CA ALA A 43 6.26 0.80 1.99
C ALA A 43 7.35 1.06 3.05
N GLY A 44 7.01 1.69 4.18
CA GLY A 44 7.92 1.99 5.29
C GLY A 44 8.47 0.76 6.05
N ARG A 45 8.18 -0.45 5.58
CA ARG A 45 8.84 -1.69 6.04
C ARG A 45 10.19 -1.91 5.39
N ALA A 46 10.40 -1.39 4.19
CA ALA A 46 11.67 -1.46 3.50
C ALA A 46 12.71 -0.56 4.17
N GLY A 47 13.98 -0.96 4.15
CA GLY A 47 15.10 -0.03 4.42
C GLY A 47 15.18 0.53 5.83
N ARG A 48 14.63 -0.14 6.85
CA ARG A 48 14.72 0.33 8.25
C ARG A 48 16.14 0.34 8.81
N ASP A 49 17.06 -0.39 8.18
CA ASP A 49 18.51 -0.34 8.42
C ASP A 49 19.21 0.85 7.74
N GLY A 50 18.48 1.69 7.02
CA GLY A 50 19.01 2.85 6.30
C GLY A 50 19.71 2.52 4.99
N LEU A 51 19.74 1.25 4.58
CA LEU A 51 20.33 0.82 3.32
C LEU A 51 19.34 0.96 2.17
N LYS A 52 19.89 1.13 0.94
CA LYS A 52 19.09 1.25 -0.28
C LYS A 52 18.08 0.12 -0.37
N SER A 53 16.82 0.50 -0.51
CA SER A 53 15.68 -0.39 -0.62
C SER A 53 14.65 0.23 -1.56
N GLU A 54 13.78 -0.59 -2.13
CA GLU A 54 12.82 -0.15 -3.15
C GLU A 54 11.40 -0.56 -2.78
N CYS A 55 10.47 0.38 -3.01
CA CYS A 55 9.04 0.13 -2.91
C CYS A 55 8.45 0.19 -4.32
N ILE A 56 7.88 -0.91 -4.77
CA ILE A 56 7.36 -1.08 -6.13
C ILE A 56 5.85 -1.26 -6.02
N LEU A 57 5.10 -0.45 -6.76
CA LEU A 57 3.66 -0.58 -6.90
C LEU A 57 3.33 -1.03 -8.32
N LEU A 58 2.73 -2.21 -8.45
CA LEU A 58 2.17 -2.70 -9.69
C LEU A 58 0.71 -2.25 -9.76
N PHE A 59 0.42 -1.33 -10.68
CA PHE A 59 -0.91 -0.74 -10.81
C PHE A 59 -1.73 -1.41 -11.92
N SER A 60 -2.97 -1.76 -11.62
CA SER A 60 -4.00 -2.10 -12.61
C SER A 60 -5.26 -1.26 -12.39
N GLU A 61 -5.90 -0.81 -13.48
CA GLU A 61 -7.21 -0.15 -13.41
C GLU A 61 -8.30 -1.06 -12.79
N ARG A 62 -8.09 -2.39 -12.75
CA ARG A 62 -9.00 -3.30 -12.05
C ARG A 62 -8.96 -3.13 -10.52
N ASP A 63 -7.82 -2.74 -9.96
CA ASP A 63 -7.67 -2.54 -8.51
C ASP A 63 -8.54 -1.38 -8.03
N LYS A 64 -8.67 -0.33 -8.86
CA LYS A 64 -9.59 0.77 -8.60
C LYS A 64 -11.03 0.29 -8.43
N GLY A 65 -11.53 -0.52 -9.36
CA GLY A 65 -12.91 -1.00 -9.33
C GLY A 65 -13.24 -1.84 -8.10
N LEU A 66 -12.25 -2.58 -7.57
CA LEU A 66 -12.41 -3.34 -6.33
C LEU A 66 -12.63 -2.42 -5.11
N HIS A 67 -11.85 -1.35 -4.98
CA HIS A 67 -12.01 -0.38 -3.90
C HIS A 67 -13.31 0.41 -4.02
N GLU A 68 -13.68 0.85 -5.23
CA GLU A 68 -14.97 1.50 -5.48
C GLU A 68 -16.14 0.59 -5.09
N TYR A 69 -16.06 -0.71 -5.41
CA TYR A 69 -17.05 -1.69 -5.00
C TYR A 69 -17.15 -1.78 -3.47
N PHE A 70 -16.03 -1.93 -2.76
CA PHE A 70 -16.02 -2.02 -1.29
C PHE A 70 -16.58 -0.78 -0.60
N ILE A 71 -16.26 0.42 -1.10
CA ILE A 71 -16.83 1.68 -0.60
C ILE A 71 -18.35 1.69 -0.82
N THR A 72 -18.80 1.28 -2.01
CA THR A 72 -20.23 1.30 -2.38
C THR A 72 -21.05 0.36 -1.50
N VAL A 73 -20.60 -0.89 -1.31
CA VAL A 73 -21.33 -1.92 -0.54
C VAL A 73 -21.20 -1.77 0.99
N SER A 74 -20.31 -0.89 1.46
CA SER A 74 -20.15 -0.58 2.87
C SER A 74 -21.49 -0.15 3.51
N GLN A 75 -21.72 -0.58 4.74
CA GLN A 75 -22.90 -0.19 5.54
C GLN A 75 -22.66 1.10 6.35
N ALA A 76 -21.51 1.76 6.17
CA ALA A 76 -21.22 3.05 6.78
C ALA A 76 -22.10 4.17 6.20
N ASP A 77 -22.18 5.29 6.92
CA ASP A 77 -22.87 6.49 6.46
C ASP A 77 -22.21 7.12 5.21
N ASP A 78 -22.95 8.01 4.57
CA ASP A 78 -22.51 8.64 3.31
C ASP A 78 -21.27 9.52 3.51
N ASP A 79 -21.13 10.21 4.66
CA ASP A 79 -19.96 11.03 4.98
C ASP A 79 -18.68 10.18 5.06
N TYR A 80 -18.77 8.98 5.65
CA TYR A 80 -17.67 8.03 5.64
C TYR A 80 -17.33 7.55 4.23
N LYS A 81 -18.34 7.22 3.41
CA LYS A 81 -18.12 6.76 2.03
C LYS A 81 -17.45 7.84 1.18
N ASP A 82 -17.88 9.09 1.32
CA ASP A 82 -17.30 10.24 0.63
C ASP A 82 -15.82 10.41 1.00
N LYS A 83 -15.50 10.35 2.30
CA LYS A 83 -14.10 10.39 2.78
C LYS A 83 -13.24 9.27 2.21
N MET A 84 -13.77 8.05 2.12
CA MET A 84 -13.03 6.93 1.51
C MET A 84 -12.85 7.14 0.01
N GLY A 85 -13.85 7.68 -0.70
CA GLY A 85 -13.75 8.03 -2.11
C GLY A 85 -12.69 9.09 -2.38
N GLU A 86 -12.57 10.09 -1.51
CA GLU A 86 -11.50 11.10 -1.58
C GLU A 86 -10.11 10.48 -1.39
N LYS A 87 -9.95 9.59 -0.41
CA LYS A 87 -8.68 8.88 -0.17
C LYS A 87 -8.27 8.01 -1.36
N LEU A 88 -9.21 7.26 -1.91
CA LEU A 88 -8.98 6.45 -3.10
C LEU A 88 -8.59 7.31 -4.30
N THR A 89 -9.25 8.46 -4.48
CA THR A 89 -8.93 9.41 -5.54
C THR A 89 -7.48 9.90 -5.43
N LYS A 90 -7.03 10.23 -4.21
CA LYS A 90 -5.63 10.63 -3.97
C LYS A 90 -4.64 9.50 -4.31
N MET A 91 -4.97 8.26 -3.95
CA MET A 91 -4.14 7.10 -4.28
C MET A 91 -4.04 6.89 -5.80
N ILE A 92 -5.15 7.02 -6.54
CA ILE A 92 -5.16 6.93 -8.01
C ILE A 92 -4.35 8.07 -8.65
N GLN A 93 -4.44 9.28 -8.10
CA GLN A 93 -3.62 10.40 -8.57
C GLN A 93 -2.14 10.13 -8.37
N TYR A 94 -1.77 9.51 -7.24
CA TYR A 94 -0.40 9.09 -6.96
C TYR A 94 0.11 8.06 -7.98
N THR A 95 -0.70 7.10 -8.43
CA THR A 95 -0.26 6.13 -9.45
C THR A 95 -0.12 6.73 -10.85
N LYS A 96 -0.76 7.88 -11.12
CA LYS A 96 -0.78 8.54 -12.43
C LYS A 96 0.13 9.78 -12.51
N THR A 97 0.72 10.20 -11.39
CA THR A 97 1.54 11.41 -11.36
C THR A 97 2.86 11.18 -12.09
N LYS A 98 3.28 12.20 -12.84
CA LYS A 98 4.63 12.29 -13.43
C LYS A 98 5.56 13.19 -12.61
N LYS A 99 5.07 13.71 -11.48
CA LYS A 99 5.84 14.56 -10.57
C LYS A 99 6.60 13.69 -9.56
N CYS A 100 7.69 14.23 -9.03
CA CYS A 100 8.44 13.57 -7.96
C CYS A 100 7.53 13.28 -6.76
N LEU A 101 7.67 12.09 -6.18
CA LEU A 101 6.86 11.58 -5.07
C LEU A 101 7.44 11.96 -3.69
N GLU A 102 8.67 12.47 -3.64
CA GLU A 102 9.43 12.86 -2.44
C GLU A 102 9.61 14.40 -2.31
N ALA A 103 8.74 15.20 -2.95
CA ALA A 103 8.86 16.67 -2.92
C ALA A 103 8.49 17.28 -1.56
#